data_AF-A0A833ZL30-F1
#
_entry.id   AF-A0A833ZL30-F1
#
_cell.length_a   1.000
_cell.length_b   1.000
_cell.length_c   1.000
_cell.angle_alpha   90.00
_cell.angle_beta   90.00
_cell.angle_gamma   90.00
#
_symmetry.space_group_name_H-M   'P 1'
#
loop_
_entity.id
_entity.type
_entity.pdbx_description
1 polymer ?
#
loop_
_entity_poly.entity_id
_entity_poly.type
_entity_poly.pdbx_seq_one_letter_code
_entity_poly.pdbx_strand_id
1 'polypeptide(L)'
;MHANLHKALDLFTQDTLEMCTKEIEFKCILFALCYFHAVVAERRKFGAQGWNRSYPFNNGDLTISINVLYNYLEANPKVPWDDLRYLFGEIMYGGHITDDWDRRLCRTYLLEYIRVEMLEGEVQLAPGFHIPPNLDYKGYHEYINENLPPESPYLYGLHPNAEIGFLTVTSEKLFRTVLEMQPKETDSGAGTGVSREEKVKAVLDEILEKTPEMFNMAEIMAKAAEKTPYVVVAFQECERMNILTNEMRRSLKELNLGLKELEAWTTDFALPTTVWLAGFFNPQSFLTAIMQSMARKNEWPLDRMCLSVEVTKKNREDVTAPPREGSYVYGLFMEGARWDTQTGVIAEARLKELTPAMPVVFVKAIPVDRMETKNMYECPVYKTRVRGPTYVWTFNLKTKERASKWVLAAVALLLQA
;
A
#
# COMPACT_ATOMS: atom_id res chain seq x y z
N MET A 1 -8.12 -11.86 16.93
CA MET A 1 -9.51 -11.39 16.84
C MET A 1 -10.34 -11.76 18.05
N HIS A 2 -10.53 -13.06 18.32
CA HIS A 2 -11.38 -13.60 19.40
C HIS A 2 -11.24 -12.86 20.74
N ALA A 3 -10.03 -12.85 21.32
CA ALA A 3 -9.77 -12.18 22.59
C ALA A 3 -9.99 -10.66 22.57
N ASN A 4 -9.70 -9.98 21.46
CA ASN A 4 -9.89 -8.53 21.36
C ASN A 4 -11.34 -8.14 21.20
N LEU A 5 -12.16 -8.99 20.55
CA LEU A 5 -13.58 -8.76 20.44
C LEU A 5 -14.27 -8.90 21.80
N HIS A 6 -13.90 -9.92 22.58
CA HIS A 6 -14.33 -10.01 23.98
C HIS A 6 -13.88 -8.80 24.79
N LYS A 7 -12.60 -8.42 24.70
CA LYS A 7 -12.06 -7.25 25.40
C LYS A 7 -12.78 -5.95 25.02
N ALA A 8 -13.21 -5.81 23.76
CA ALA A 8 -13.97 -4.66 23.30
C ALA A 8 -15.41 -4.65 23.86
N LEU A 9 -16.04 -5.81 24.01
CA LEU A 9 -17.36 -5.95 24.64
C LEU A 9 -17.30 -5.78 26.17
N ASP A 10 -16.22 -6.23 26.81
CA ASP A 10 -15.99 -6.09 28.26
C ASP A 10 -15.90 -4.64 28.74
N LEU A 11 -15.83 -3.67 27.81
CA LEU A 11 -15.93 -2.24 28.13
C LEU A 11 -17.35 -1.79 28.45
N PHE A 12 -18.34 -2.64 28.20
CA PHE A 12 -19.76 -2.35 28.32
C PHE A 12 -20.43 -3.33 29.27
N THR A 13 -21.62 -2.97 29.75
CA THR A 13 -22.43 -3.78 30.66
C THR A 13 -23.79 -4.08 30.06
N GLN A 14 -24.53 -5.00 30.68
CA GLN A 14 -25.94 -5.23 30.32
C GLN A 14 -26.75 -3.93 30.32
N ASP A 15 -26.56 -3.09 31.35
CA ASP A 15 -27.23 -1.79 31.45
C ASP A 15 -26.91 -0.87 30.26
N THR A 16 -25.69 -0.94 29.73
CA THR A 16 -25.30 -0.17 28.54
C THR A 16 -26.06 -0.66 27.30
N LEU A 17 -26.22 -1.98 27.16
CA LEU A 17 -26.93 -2.58 26.03
C LEU A 17 -28.43 -2.26 26.04
N GLU A 18 -29.00 -1.99 27.21
CA GLU A 18 -30.42 -1.71 27.43
C GLU A 18 -30.74 -0.22 27.59
N MET A 19 -29.74 0.68 27.46
CA MET A 19 -29.94 2.11 27.74
C MET A 19 -30.70 2.86 26.64
N CYS A 20 -30.72 2.35 25.41
CA CYS A 20 -31.33 3.02 24.25
C CYS A 20 -32.75 2.51 23.98
N THR A 21 -33.66 3.44 23.67
CA THR A 21 -35.05 3.15 23.26
C THR A 21 -35.13 2.38 21.94
N LYS A 22 -34.14 2.56 21.06
CA LYS A 22 -33.97 1.85 19.79
C LYS A 22 -33.00 0.67 19.95
N GLU A 23 -33.43 -0.31 20.74
CA GLU A 23 -32.57 -1.38 21.25
C GLU A 23 -31.90 -2.19 20.13
N ILE A 24 -32.65 -2.57 19.09
CA ILE A 24 -32.14 -3.40 17.98
C ILE A 24 -31.03 -2.64 17.23
N GLU A 25 -31.30 -1.40 16.83
CA GLU A 25 -30.36 -0.57 16.09
C GLU A 25 -29.12 -0.26 16.91
N PHE A 26 -29.30 0.09 18.20
CA PHE A 26 -28.21 0.40 19.09
C PHE A 26 -27.28 -0.80 19.29
N LYS A 27 -27.84 -1.97 19.64
CA LYS A 27 -27.04 -3.18 19.91
C LYS A 27 -26.32 -3.70 18.65
N CYS A 28 -26.98 -3.69 17.49
CA CYS A 28 -26.35 -4.07 16.23
C CYS A 28 -25.17 -3.15 15.89
N ILE A 29 -25.34 -1.83 15.99
CA ILE A 29 -24.26 -0.86 15.68
C ILE A 29 -23.15 -0.95 16.73
N LEU A 30 -23.48 -1.12 18.00
CA LEU A 30 -22.51 -1.32 19.08
C LEU A 30 -21.63 -2.55 18.80
N PHE A 31 -22.22 -3.69 18.47
CA PHE A 31 -21.46 -4.90 18.15
C PHE A 31 -20.56 -4.69 16.92
N ALA A 32 -21.09 -4.06 15.86
CA ALA A 32 -20.30 -3.73 14.67
C ALA A 32 -19.12 -2.80 15.00
N LEU A 33 -19.29 -1.84 15.93
CA LEU A 33 -18.23 -0.97 16.41
C LEU A 33 -17.21 -1.70 17.29
N CYS A 34 -17.62 -2.66 18.12
CA CYS A 34 -16.71 -3.54 18.85
C CYS A 34 -15.86 -4.38 17.89
N TYR A 35 -16.49 -4.95 16.85
CA TYR A 35 -15.79 -5.68 15.80
C TYR A 35 -14.81 -4.78 15.05
N PHE A 36 -15.26 -3.59 14.62
CA PHE A 36 -14.42 -2.58 13.99
C PHE A 36 -13.22 -2.21 14.86
N HIS A 37 -13.42 -1.94 16.14
CA HIS A 37 -12.35 -1.59 17.08
C HIS A 37 -11.32 -2.72 17.21
N ALA A 38 -11.78 -3.97 17.34
CA ALA A 38 -10.92 -5.14 17.39
C ALA A 38 -10.12 -5.32 16.08
N VAL A 39 -10.74 -5.07 14.93
CA VAL A 39 -10.07 -5.10 13.62
C VAL A 39 -9.00 -4.02 13.53
N VAL A 40 -9.34 -2.77 13.83
CA VAL A 40 -8.43 -1.62 13.77
C VAL A 40 -7.20 -1.84 14.65
N ALA A 41 -7.41 -2.34 15.88
CA ALA A 41 -6.34 -2.61 16.84
C ALA A 41 -5.43 -3.76 16.40
N GLU A 42 -5.99 -4.85 15.85
CA GLU A 42 -5.20 -6.01 15.42
C GLU A 42 -4.50 -5.81 14.09
N ARG A 43 -5.11 -5.04 13.18
CA ARG A 43 -4.61 -4.85 11.83
C ARG A 43 -3.20 -4.25 11.79
N ARG A 44 -2.79 -3.53 12.85
CA ARG A 44 -1.40 -3.05 13.05
C ARG A 44 -0.34 -4.15 12.98
N LYS A 45 -0.70 -5.42 13.25
CA LYS A 45 0.25 -6.56 13.19
C LYS A 45 0.76 -6.83 11.79
N PHE A 46 0.01 -6.45 10.76
CA PHE A 46 0.39 -6.65 9.35
C PHE A 46 1.25 -5.51 8.78
N GLY A 47 1.82 -4.65 9.64
CA GLY A 47 2.68 -3.54 9.22
C GLY A 47 1.98 -2.61 8.24
N ALA A 48 2.68 -2.23 7.17
CA ALA A 48 2.18 -1.31 6.13
C ALA A 48 0.98 -1.85 5.33
N GLN A 49 0.79 -3.18 5.24
CA GLN A 49 -0.44 -3.75 4.66
C GLN A 49 -1.65 -3.54 5.58
N GLY A 50 -1.42 -3.46 6.88
CA GLY A 50 -2.45 -3.14 7.85
C GLY A 50 -2.82 -1.67 7.85
N TRP A 51 -1.83 -0.84 8.19
CA TRP A 51 -1.89 0.62 8.22
C TRP A 51 -0.56 1.17 7.69
N ASN A 52 -0.59 2.16 6.80
CA ASN A 52 0.62 2.82 6.30
C ASN A 52 1.43 3.43 7.45
N ARG A 53 0.76 3.89 8.51
CA ARG A 53 1.40 4.39 9.75
C ARG A 53 0.80 3.75 11.00
N SER A 54 1.57 3.76 12.09
CA SER A 54 1.07 3.31 13.39
C SER A 54 0.27 4.42 14.07
N TYR A 55 -0.95 4.09 14.51
CA TYR A 55 -1.86 5.02 15.18
C TYR A 55 -2.22 4.54 16.60
N PRO A 56 -2.33 5.45 17.58
CA PRO A 56 -2.58 5.10 18.98
C PRO A 56 -4.08 4.96 19.31
N PHE A 57 -4.78 4.08 18.59
CA PHE A 57 -6.19 3.78 18.91
C PHE A 57 -6.32 3.19 20.32
N ASN A 58 -7.33 3.64 21.05
CA ASN A 58 -7.52 3.31 22.45
C ASN A 58 -9.00 2.98 22.77
N ASN A 59 -9.24 2.39 23.94
CA ASN A 59 -10.57 2.00 24.38
C ASN A 59 -11.52 3.20 24.57
N GLY A 60 -10.98 4.39 24.85
CA GLY A 60 -11.74 5.63 24.94
C GLY A 60 -12.39 6.03 23.62
N ASP A 61 -11.74 5.75 22.49
CA ASP A 61 -12.32 6.00 21.16
C ASP A 61 -13.61 5.18 20.98
N LEU A 62 -13.61 3.92 21.43
CA LEU A 62 -14.77 3.04 21.37
C LEU A 62 -15.87 3.46 22.37
N THR A 63 -15.53 3.69 23.63
CA THR A 63 -16.55 4.05 24.64
C THR A 63 -17.21 5.40 24.33
N ILE A 64 -16.44 6.40 23.89
CA ILE A 64 -17.01 7.68 23.46
C ILE A 64 -17.86 7.50 22.20
N SER A 65 -17.45 6.64 21.24
CA SER A 65 -18.26 6.35 20.05
C SER A 65 -19.63 5.75 20.42
N ILE A 66 -19.70 4.87 21.42
CA ILE A 66 -20.98 4.31 21.89
C ILE A 66 -21.85 5.36 22.60
N ASN A 67 -21.25 6.27 23.37
CA ASN A 67 -22.00 7.40 23.95
C ASN A 67 -22.56 8.34 22.87
N VAL A 68 -21.76 8.62 21.82
CA VAL A 68 -22.20 9.41 20.66
C VAL A 68 -23.33 8.69 19.91
N LEU A 69 -23.19 7.37 19.69
CA LEU A 69 -24.23 6.54 19.08
C LEU A 69 -25.56 6.68 19.82
N TYR A 70 -25.55 6.49 21.14
CA TYR A 70 -26.74 6.63 21.98
C TYR A 70 -27.40 8.01 21.83
N ASN A 71 -26.63 9.09 22.00
CA ASN A 71 -27.15 10.44 21.90
C ASN A 71 -27.78 10.72 20.54
N TYR A 72 -27.17 10.25 19.44
CA TYR A 72 -27.71 10.42 18.09
C TYR A 72 -28.95 9.57 17.83
N LEU A 73 -28.99 8.34 18.33
CA LEU A 73 -30.17 7.48 18.19
C LEU A 73 -31.34 8.02 19.00
N GLU A 74 -31.13 8.54 20.21
CA GLU A 74 -32.21 9.15 21.00
C GLU A 74 -32.71 10.47 20.41
N ALA A 75 -31.80 11.31 19.90
CA ALA A 75 -32.16 12.61 19.35
C ALA A 75 -32.89 12.54 18.00
N ASN A 76 -32.79 11.42 17.28
CA ASN A 76 -33.33 11.29 15.92
C ASN A 76 -34.39 10.18 15.81
N PRO A 77 -35.49 10.40 15.07
CA PRO A 77 -36.53 9.38 14.87
C PRO A 77 -36.05 8.22 13.99
N LYS A 78 -35.10 8.47 13.08
CA LYS A 78 -34.48 7.48 12.20
C LYS A 78 -32.98 7.48 12.42
N VAL A 79 -32.34 6.34 12.17
CA VAL A 79 -30.87 6.20 12.27
C VAL A 79 -30.18 7.08 11.22
N PRO A 80 -29.36 8.06 11.62
CA PRO A 80 -28.62 8.92 10.68
C PRO A 80 -27.31 8.23 10.24
N TRP A 81 -27.42 7.25 9.34
CA TRP A 81 -26.31 6.36 8.96
C TRP A 81 -25.05 7.09 8.47
N ASP A 82 -25.21 8.08 7.59
CA ASP A 82 -24.06 8.79 7.02
C ASP A 82 -23.38 9.69 8.07
N ASP A 83 -24.15 10.33 8.94
CA ASP A 83 -23.62 11.13 10.04
C ASP A 83 -22.86 10.24 11.03
N LEU A 84 -23.41 9.09 11.42
CA LEU A 84 -22.73 8.14 12.30
C LEU A 84 -21.41 7.65 11.71
N ARG A 85 -21.40 7.25 10.42
CA ARG A 85 -20.17 6.84 9.73
C ARG A 85 -19.14 7.98 9.68
N TYR A 86 -19.59 9.21 9.44
CA TYR A 86 -18.72 10.38 9.44
C TYR A 86 -18.14 10.64 10.84
N LEU A 87 -18.96 10.65 11.88
CA LEU A 87 -18.51 10.85 13.26
C LEU A 87 -17.48 9.79 13.67
N PHE A 88 -17.77 8.51 13.46
CA PHE A 88 -16.85 7.44 13.85
C PHE A 88 -15.58 7.44 12.99
N GLY A 89 -15.71 7.64 11.68
CA GLY A 89 -14.63 7.47 10.72
C GLY A 89 -13.72 8.68 10.57
N GLU A 90 -14.28 9.88 10.57
CA GLU A 90 -13.56 11.13 10.30
C GLU A 90 -13.18 11.87 11.58
N ILE A 91 -13.97 11.74 12.65
CA ILE A 91 -13.75 12.45 13.91
C ILE A 91 -13.13 11.54 14.98
N MET A 92 -13.83 10.47 15.38
CA MET A 92 -13.41 9.63 16.51
C MET A 92 -12.12 8.87 16.20
N TYR A 93 -12.14 7.97 15.22
CA TYR A 93 -10.95 7.24 14.79
C TYR A 93 -10.13 8.07 13.80
N GLY A 94 -10.79 8.80 12.91
CA GLY A 94 -10.14 9.65 11.91
C GLY A 94 -9.33 10.81 12.50
N GLY A 95 -9.62 11.24 13.73
CA GLY A 95 -8.83 12.26 14.43
C GLY A 95 -7.38 11.81 14.69
N HIS A 96 -7.12 10.51 14.77
CA HIS A 96 -5.77 9.94 14.95
C HIS A 96 -5.05 9.72 13.63
N ILE A 97 -5.79 9.60 12.52
CA ILE A 97 -5.27 9.15 11.24
C ILE A 97 -4.78 10.33 10.42
N THR A 98 -3.48 10.31 10.11
CA THR A 98 -2.78 11.38 9.38
C THR A 98 -2.53 11.07 7.90
N ASP A 99 -2.65 9.81 7.49
CA ASP A 99 -2.43 9.38 6.10
C ASP A 99 -3.77 9.25 5.37
N ASP A 100 -3.90 9.84 4.19
CA ASP A 100 -5.16 9.88 3.45
C ASP A 100 -5.64 8.49 3.01
N TRP A 101 -4.71 7.56 2.71
CA TRP A 101 -5.07 6.20 2.33
C TRP A 101 -5.54 5.38 3.53
N ASP A 102 -4.92 5.58 4.69
CA ASP A 102 -5.40 5.00 5.94
C ASP A 102 -6.76 5.60 6.34
N ARG A 103 -7.00 6.89 6.06
CA ARG A 103 -8.29 7.54 6.30
C ARG A 103 -9.38 6.97 5.39
N ARG A 104 -9.05 6.75 4.11
CA ARG A 104 -9.92 6.04 3.15
C ARG A 104 -10.23 4.62 3.63
N LEU A 105 -9.24 3.90 4.17
CA LEU A 105 -9.43 2.55 4.73
C LEU A 105 -10.41 2.57 5.91
N CYS A 106 -10.19 3.45 6.89
CA CYS A 106 -11.06 3.63 8.05
C CYS A 106 -12.52 3.90 7.65
N ARG A 107 -12.73 4.85 6.74
CA ARG A 107 -14.07 5.16 6.21
C ARG A 107 -14.71 3.96 5.51
N THR A 108 -13.92 3.21 4.75
CA THR A 108 -14.41 2.04 4.01
C THR A 108 -14.88 0.93 4.95
N TYR A 109 -14.18 0.71 6.06
CA TYR A 109 -14.65 -0.23 7.09
C TYR A 109 -16.03 0.14 7.62
N LEU A 110 -16.23 1.39 8.02
CA LEU A 110 -17.50 1.84 8.57
C LEU A 110 -18.61 1.83 7.51
N LEU A 111 -18.27 2.10 6.25
CA LEU A 111 -19.21 1.97 5.13
C LEU A 111 -19.67 0.52 4.92
N GLU A 112 -18.79 -0.47 5.10
CA GLU A 112 -19.12 -1.88 4.93
C GLU A 112 -19.74 -2.51 6.18
N TYR A 113 -19.38 -2.05 7.39
CA TYR A 113 -19.90 -2.63 8.63
C TYR A 113 -21.20 -1.99 9.12
N ILE A 114 -21.37 -0.68 8.91
CA ILE A 114 -22.52 0.08 9.45
C ILE A 114 -23.45 0.43 8.29
N ARG A 115 -24.40 -0.46 7.99
CA ARG A 115 -25.35 -0.33 6.87
C ARG A 115 -26.76 -0.71 7.29
N VAL A 116 -27.77 -0.18 6.59
CA VAL A 116 -29.19 -0.46 6.88
C VAL A 116 -29.48 -1.96 6.90
N GLU A 117 -28.90 -2.68 5.94
CA GLU A 117 -29.10 -4.11 5.72
C GLU A 117 -28.61 -4.97 6.90
N MET A 118 -27.79 -4.42 7.79
CA MET A 118 -27.31 -5.16 8.98
C MET A 118 -28.42 -5.47 9.98
N LEU A 119 -29.52 -4.70 9.95
CA LEU A 119 -30.69 -4.91 10.81
C LEU A 119 -31.50 -6.15 10.38
N GLU A 120 -31.31 -6.61 9.14
CA GLU A 120 -31.96 -7.81 8.59
C GLU A 120 -31.18 -9.10 8.93
N GLY A 121 -29.98 -8.99 9.52
CA GLY A 121 -29.15 -10.12 9.96
C GLY A 121 -28.36 -10.82 8.85
N GLU A 122 -28.49 -10.40 7.60
CA GLU A 122 -27.81 -11.05 6.46
C GLU A 122 -26.38 -10.55 6.22
N VAL A 123 -25.96 -9.47 6.91
CA VAL A 123 -24.64 -8.86 6.69
C VAL A 123 -23.55 -9.67 7.40
N GLN A 124 -22.54 -10.03 6.63
CA GLN A 124 -21.31 -10.64 7.12
C GLN A 124 -20.26 -9.56 7.46
N LEU A 125 -19.73 -9.60 8.68
CA LEU A 125 -18.60 -8.76 9.12
C LEU A 125 -17.27 -9.31 8.61
N ALA A 126 -17.18 -10.63 8.46
CA ALA A 126 -16.11 -11.34 7.78
C ALA A 126 -16.65 -12.61 7.12
N PRO A 127 -15.92 -13.22 6.17
CA PRO A 127 -16.34 -14.48 5.56
C PRO A 127 -16.65 -15.54 6.63
N GLY A 128 -17.90 -15.98 6.70
CA GLY A 128 -18.37 -16.96 7.69
C GLY A 128 -18.73 -16.39 9.07
N PHE A 129 -18.68 -15.08 9.28
CA PHE A 129 -19.07 -14.42 10.52
C PHE A 129 -20.14 -13.35 10.27
N HIS A 130 -21.38 -13.66 10.63
CA HIS A 130 -22.53 -12.77 10.48
C HIS A 130 -22.63 -11.80 11.65
N ILE A 131 -23.35 -10.71 11.45
CA ILE A 131 -23.73 -9.86 12.56
C ILE A 131 -24.70 -10.64 13.49
N PRO A 132 -24.46 -10.66 14.81
CA PRO A 132 -25.34 -11.37 15.73
C PRO A 132 -26.73 -10.72 15.78
N PRO A 133 -27.77 -11.52 16.09
CA PRO A 133 -29.10 -11.00 16.38
C PRO A 133 -29.09 -10.16 17.68
N ASN A 134 -30.26 -9.61 18.04
CA ASN A 134 -30.42 -8.97 19.34
C ASN A 134 -30.26 -10.02 20.46
N LEU A 135 -29.19 -9.90 21.24
CA LEU A 135 -28.83 -10.78 22.35
C LEU A 135 -28.61 -9.96 23.62
N ASP A 136 -28.54 -10.65 24.76
CA ASP A 136 -28.03 -10.08 26.00
C ASP A 136 -26.49 -10.12 26.02
N TYR A 137 -25.88 -9.51 27.03
CA TYR A 137 -24.43 -9.43 27.17
C TYR A 137 -23.77 -10.81 27.12
N LYS A 138 -24.31 -11.78 27.84
CA LYS A 138 -23.79 -13.16 27.85
C LYS A 138 -23.94 -13.82 26.49
N GLY A 139 -25.11 -13.66 25.86
CA GLY A 139 -25.38 -14.17 24.52
C GLY A 139 -24.40 -13.64 23.47
N TYR A 140 -23.97 -12.38 23.55
CA TYR A 140 -22.92 -11.88 22.64
C TYR A 140 -21.58 -12.58 22.84
N HIS A 141 -21.17 -12.85 24.07
CA HIS A 141 -19.94 -13.61 24.34
C HIS A 141 -20.05 -15.06 23.86
N GLU A 142 -21.20 -15.72 24.08
CA GLU A 142 -21.46 -17.07 23.59
C GLU A 142 -21.46 -17.12 22.06
N TYR A 143 -22.11 -16.15 21.40
CA TYR A 143 -22.12 -16.04 19.95
C TYR A 143 -20.71 -15.96 19.36
N ILE A 144 -19.81 -15.18 19.97
CA ILE A 144 -18.41 -15.07 19.54
C ILE A 144 -17.69 -16.42 19.67
N ASN A 145 -17.91 -17.15 20.76
CA ASN A 145 -17.27 -18.44 20.98
C ASN A 145 -17.73 -19.50 19.97
N GLU A 146 -18.99 -19.46 19.56
CA GLU A 146 -19.57 -20.48 18.68
C GLU A 146 -19.41 -20.15 17.19
N ASN A 147 -19.49 -18.88 16.81
CA ASN A 147 -19.63 -18.47 15.40
C ASN A 147 -18.37 -17.81 14.84
N LEU A 148 -17.44 -17.29 15.67
CA LEU A 148 -16.24 -16.65 15.14
C LEU A 148 -15.32 -17.70 14.52
N PRO A 149 -14.98 -17.58 13.22
CA PRO A 149 -14.13 -18.56 12.57
C PRO A 149 -12.68 -18.47 13.10
N PRO A 150 -11.86 -19.50 12.83
CA PRO A 150 -10.45 -19.49 13.20
C PRO A 150 -9.73 -18.23 12.71
N GLU A 151 -8.77 -17.77 13.51
CA GLU A 151 -7.97 -16.59 13.22
C GLU A 151 -7.38 -16.67 11.81
N SER A 152 -7.74 -15.72 10.96
CA SER A 152 -7.15 -15.57 9.63
C SER A 152 -7.15 -14.11 9.20
N PRO A 153 -6.30 -13.72 8.22
CA PRO A 153 -6.32 -12.37 7.67
C PRO A 153 -7.69 -11.91 7.15
N TYR A 154 -8.56 -12.84 6.75
CA TYR A 154 -9.91 -12.52 6.28
C TYR A 154 -10.79 -11.84 7.33
N LEU A 155 -10.57 -12.15 8.63
CA LEU A 155 -11.29 -11.46 9.72
C LEU A 155 -11.03 -9.95 9.72
N TYR A 156 -9.90 -9.53 9.16
CA TYR A 156 -9.50 -8.15 9.04
C TYR A 156 -9.75 -7.61 7.63
N GLY A 157 -10.35 -8.37 6.71
CA GLY A 157 -10.52 -7.99 5.31
C GLY A 157 -9.25 -8.09 4.46
N LEU A 158 -8.19 -8.74 4.95
CA LEU A 158 -6.95 -8.97 4.22
C LEU A 158 -6.92 -10.34 3.55
N HIS A 159 -6.14 -10.47 2.48
CA HIS A 159 -5.87 -11.76 1.84
C HIS A 159 -4.93 -12.63 2.71
N PRO A 160 -5.06 -13.98 2.74
CA PRO A 160 -4.22 -14.88 3.55
C PRO A 160 -2.71 -14.72 3.36
N ASN A 161 -2.29 -14.24 2.19
CA ASN A 161 -0.88 -13.91 1.93
C ASN A 161 -0.29 -12.89 2.92
N ALA A 162 -1.11 -12.03 3.53
CA ALA A 162 -0.65 -11.09 4.56
C ALA A 162 -0.03 -11.79 5.78
N GLU A 163 -0.53 -12.97 6.14
CA GLU A 163 0.01 -13.78 7.24
C GLU A 163 1.42 -14.30 6.92
N ILE A 164 1.66 -14.73 5.68
CA ILE A 164 2.97 -15.18 5.22
C ILE A 164 3.99 -14.03 5.36
N GLY A 165 3.61 -12.80 4.95
CA GLY A 165 4.45 -11.63 5.10
C GLY A 165 4.75 -11.30 6.57
N PHE A 166 3.73 -11.32 7.42
CA PHE A 166 3.86 -11.12 8.87
C PHE A 166 4.81 -12.14 9.53
N LEU A 167 4.63 -13.43 9.22
CA LEU A 167 5.48 -14.51 9.74
C LEU A 167 6.93 -14.36 9.25
N THR A 168 7.14 -13.99 7.99
CA THR A 168 8.48 -13.78 7.42
C THR A 168 9.23 -12.68 8.18
N VAL A 169 8.59 -11.51 8.37
CA VAL A 169 9.19 -10.38 9.12
C VAL A 169 9.48 -10.76 10.58
N THR A 170 8.57 -11.52 11.20
CA THR A 170 8.75 -12.00 12.58
C THR A 170 9.93 -12.95 12.69
N SER A 171 10.08 -13.87 11.73
CA SER A 171 11.23 -14.78 11.64
C SER A 171 12.54 -14.04 11.39
N GLU A 172 12.57 -13.04 10.50
CA GLU A 172 13.76 -12.22 10.27
C GLU A 172 14.20 -11.46 11.54
N LYS A 173 13.24 -10.90 12.28
CA LYS A 173 13.51 -10.25 13.57
C LYS A 173 14.09 -11.25 14.57
N LEU A 174 13.51 -12.45 14.66
CA LEU A 174 14.02 -13.52 15.52
C LEU A 174 15.47 -13.86 15.16
N PHE A 175 15.78 -14.10 13.89
CA PHE A 175 17.14 -14.41 13.44
C PHE A 175 18.12 -13.27 13.75
N ARG A 176 17.71 -12.02 13.55
CA ARG A 176 18.54 -10.85 13.89
C ARG A 176 18.86 -10.80 15.38
N THR A 177 17.85 -10.97 16.23
CA THR A 177 18.05 -11.00 17.69
C THR A 177 18.94 -12.15 18.11
N VAL A 178 18.79 -13.34 17.50
CA VAL A 178 19.69 -14.49 17.77
C VAL A 178 21.13 -14.17 17.37
N LEU A 179 21.36 -13.57 16.20
CA LEU A 179 22.69 -13.16 15.75
C LEU A 179 23.31 -12.09 16.65
N GLU A 180 22.51 -11.14 17.15
CA GLU A 180 22.97 -10.10 18.08
C GLU A 180 23.35 -10.66 19.46
N MET A 181 22.71 -11.75 19.89
CA MET A 181 23.00 -12.45 21.15
C MET A 181 24.20 -13.40 21.05
N GLN A 182 24.69 -13.72 19.84
CA GLN A 182 25.87 -14.56 19.71
C GLN A 182 27.09 -13.87 20.34
N PRO A 183 27.90 -14.58 21.14
CA PRO A 183 29.14 -14.01 21.65
C PRO A 183 30.00 -13.60 20.46
N LYS A 184 30.36 -12.32 20.39
CA LYS A 184 31.36 -11.84 19.44
C LYS A 184 32.67 -12.50 19.85
N GLU A 185 33.08 -13.56 19.18
CA GLU A 185 34.37 -14.19 19.43
C GLU A 185 35.45 -13.12 19.30
N THR A 186 36.19 -12.89 20.40
CA THR A 186 37.50 -12.26 20.34
C THR A 186 38.42 -13.26 19.69
N ASP A 187 38.79 -12.95 18.45
CA ASP A 187 39.57 -13.80 17.57
C ASP A 187 40.91 -14.20 18.25
N SER A 188 41.01 -15.46 18.67
CA SER A 188 42.26 -16.07 19.12
C SER A 188 42.31 -17.56 18.75
N GLY A 189 41.87 -17.89 17.54
CA GLY A 189 41.92 -19.25 17.02
C GLY A 189 42.13 -19.27 15.52
N ALA A 190 43.32 -19.68 15.07
CA ALA A 190 43.69 -19.86 13.67
C ALA A 190 42.75 -20.86 12.97
N GLY A 191 41.66 -20.36 12.41
CA GLY A 191 40.78 -21.09 11.51
C GLY A 191 41.18 -20.81 10.06
N THR A 192 41.45 -21.85 9.29
CA THR A 192 41.76 -21.83 7.85
C THR A 192 40.53 -21.54 6.98
N GLY A 193 39.72 -20.56 7.37
CA GLY A 193 38.58 -20.04 6.61
C GLY A 193 38.84 -18.60 6.18
N VAL A 194 38.47 -18.27 4.94
CA VAL A 194 38.50 -16.91 4.38
C VAL A 194 37.94 -15.93 5.41
N SER A 195 38.75 -14.92 5.79
CA SER A 195 38.43 -14.04 6.91
C SER A 195 37.12 -13.28 6.63
N ARG A 196 36.42 -12.85 7.68
CA ARG A 196 35.21 -12.02 7.53
C ARG A 196 35.50 -10.79 6.67
N GLU A 197 36.69 -10.23 6.77
CA GLU A 197 37.13 -9.10 5.94
C GLU A 197 37.34 -9.49 4.48
N GLU A 198 37.87 -10.68 4.18
CA GLU A 198 38.02 -11.19 2.82
C GLU A 198 36.67 -11.51 2.16
N LYS A 199 35.70 -12.05 2.92
CA LYS A 199 34.31 -12.22 2.43
C LYS A 199 33.59 -10.90 2.24
N VAL A 200 33.73 -9.98 3.19
CA VAL A 200 33.17 -8.63 3.08
C VAL A 200 33.77 -7.93 1.87
N LYS A 201 35.08 -8.09 1.63
CA LYS A 201 35.77 -7.55 0.45
C LYS A 201 35.25 -8.16 -0.85
N ALA A 202 35.11 -9.49 -0.94
CA ALA A 202 34.57 -10.14 -2.13
C ALA A 202 33.11 -9.73 -2.45
N VAL A 203 32.27 -9.58 -1.43
CA VAL A 203 30.89 -9.09 -1.59
C VAL A 203 30.87 -7.59 -1.92
N LEU A 204 31.77 -6.81 -1.33
CA LEU A 204 31.92 -5.41 -1.64
C LEU A 204 32.37 -5.23 -3.10
N ASP A 205 33.31 -6.05 -3.58
CA ASP A 205 33.79 -6.11 -4.95
C ASP A 205 32.64 -6.45 -5.92
N GLU A 206 31.79 -7.43 -5.58
CA GLU A 206 30.60 -7.77 -6.36
C GLU A 206 29.55 -6.63 -6.42
N ILE A 207 29.36 -5.90 -5.32
CA ILE A 207 28.40 -4.79 -5.23
C ILE A 207 28.94 -3.54 -5.95
N LEU A 208 30.24 -3.28 -5.83
CA LEU A 208 30.98 -2.28 -6.58
C LEU A 208 30.85 -2.50 -8.09
N GLU A 209 31.05 -3.75 -8.53
CA GLU A 209 30.98 -4.16 -9.94
C GLU A 209 29.60 -3.93 -10.56
N LYS A 210 28.53 -3.95 -9.76
CA LYS A 210 27.15 -3.74 -10.23
C LYS A 210 26.67 -2.29 -10.14
N THR A 211 27.49 -1.35 -9.64
CA THR A 211 27.06 0.04 -9.42
C THR A 211 27.22 0.92 -10.68
N PRO A 212 26.18 1.62 -11.17
CA PRO A 212 26.21 2.37 -12.44
C PRO A 212 27.11 3.62 -12.48
N GLU A 213 27.31 4.15 -13.70
CA GLU A 213 28.09 5.38 -13.92
C GLU A 213 27.33 6.69 -13.68
N MET A 214 28.10 7.75 -13.39
CA MET A 214 27.58 9.11 -13.33
C MET A 214 27.35 9.65 -14.74
N PHE A 215 26.19 10.25 -14.94
CA PHE A 215 25.78 10.93 -16.16
C PHE A 215 26.57 12.23 -16.39
N ASN A 216 27.09 12.47 -17.60
CA ASN A 216 27.71 13.74 -17.95
C ASN A 216 26.64 14.80 -18.25
N MET A 217 26.28 15.60 -17.25
CA MET A 217 25.19 16.57 -17.37
C MET A 217 25.41 17.61 -18.47
N ALA A 218 26.65 18.03 -18.72
CA ALA A 218 26.95 19.03 -19.74
C ALA A 218 26.70 18.49 -21.16
N GLU A 219 27.12 17.25 -21.41
CA GLU A 219 26.91 16.57 -22.69
C GLU A 219 25.44 16.24 -22.92
N ILE A 220 24.75 15.78 -21.87
CA ILE A 220 23.34 15.41 -21.92
C ILE A 220 22.45 16.66 -22.11
N MET A 221 22.80 17.77 -21.47
CA MET A 221 22.13 19.07 -21.69
C MET A 221 22.39 19.65 -23.08
N ALA A 222 23.57 19.45 -23.65
CA ALA A 222 23.92 19.93 -24.98
C ALA A 222 23.26 19.11 -26.11
N LYS A 223 23.02 17.82 -25.89
CA LYS A 223 22.37 16.91 -26.85
C LYS A 223 20.85 17.14 -26.98
N ALA A 224 20.23 17.83 -26.03
CA ALA A 224 18.81 18.16 -26.13
C ALA A 224 18.58 19.47 -26.90
N ALA A 225 18.16 19.34 -28.16
CA ALA A 225 17.82 20.49 -29.00
C ALA A 225 16.64 21.32 -28.44
N GLU A 226 15.72 20.69 -27.69
CA GLU A 226 14.57 21.35 -27.08
C GLU A 226 14.39 20.91 -25.61
N LYS A 227 14.30 21.88 -24.70
CA LYS A 227 14.12 21.64 -23.26
C LYS A 227 12.64 21.39 -22.94
N THR A 228 12.16 20.23 -23.38
CA THR A 228 10.83 19.75 -23.01
C THR A 228 10.80 19.36 -21.52
N PRO A 229 9.61 19.26 -20.90
CA PRO A 229 9.51 18.92 -19.49
C PRO A 229 10.09 17.53 -19.15
N TYR A 230 9.99 16.56 -20.07
CA TYR A 230 10.65 15.26 -19.93
C TYR A 230 12.17 15.34 -19.89
N VAL A 231 12.74 16.17 -20.77
CA VAL A 231 14.18 16.37 -20.85
C VAL A 231 14.68 17.02 -19.56
N VAL A 232 13.94 18.00 -19.02
CA VAL A 232 14.26 18.65 -17.74
C VAL A 232 14.19 17.66 -16.58
N VAL A 233 13.16 16.82 -16.53
CA VAL A 233 13.05 15.76 -15.53
C VAL A 233 14.18 14.75 -15.66
N ALA A 234 14.50 14.31 -16.88
CA ALA A 234 15.63 13.41 -17.12
C ALA A 234 16.95 14.04 -16.66
N PHE A 235 17.15 15.35 -16.85
CA PHE A 235 18.32 16.03 -16.33
C PHE A 235 18.37 16.06 -14.81
N GLN A 236 17.24 16.37 -14.16
CA GLN A 236 17.16 16.37 -12.69
C GLN A 236 17.36 14.96 -12.11
N GLU A 237 16.86 13.93 -12.77
CA GLU A 237 17.08 12.53 -12.38
C GLU A 237 18.53 12.10 -12.60
N CYS A 238 19.16 12.56 -13.69
CA CYS A 238 20.58 12.33 -13.93
C CYS A 238 21.45 13.06 -12.88
N GLU A 239 21.11 14.29 -12.49
CA GLU A 239 21.78 15.03 -11.42
C GLU A 239 21.60 14.35 -10.05
N ARG A 240 20.39 13.85 -9.75
CA ARG A 240 20.13 13.11 -8.51
C ARG A 240 20.83 11.75 -8.50
N MET A 241 20.83 11.01 -9.61
CA MET A 241 21.67 9.82 -9.79
C MET A 241 23.12 10.19 -9.59
N ASN A 242 23.58 11.30 -10.15
CA ASN A 242 24.95 11.72 -9.97
C ASN A 242 25.28 12.02 -8.52
N ILE A 243 24.39 12.67 -7.76
CA ILE A 243 24.64 12.92 -6.34
C ILE A 243 24.70 11.59 -5.57
N LEU A 244 23.75 10.67 -5.78
CA LEU A 244 23.76 9.38 -5.08
C LEU A 244 24.91 8.48 -5.53
N THR A 245 25.13 8.35 -6.84
CA THR A 245 26.24 7.61 -7.43
C THR A 245 27.57 8.25 -7.04
N ASN A 246 27.67 9.57 -6.85
CA ASN A 246 28.88 10.22 -6.33
C ASN A 246 29.05 9.98 -4.83
N GLU A 247 27.98 9.86 -4.04
CA GLU A 247 28.07 9.51 -2.62
C GLU A 247 28.43 8.03 -2.41
N MET A 248 27.76 7.13 -3.14
CA MET A 248 28.10 5.71 -3.21
C MET A 248 29.52 5.54 -3.75
N ARG A 249 29.87 6.18 -4.88
CA ARG A 249 31.23 6.17 -5.42
C ARG A 249 32.22 6.89 -4.53
N ARG A 250 31.90 7.93 -3.77
CA ARG A 250 32.87 8.57 -2.86
C ARG A 250 33.18 7.63 -1.70
N SER A 251 32.14 7.08 -1.08
CA SER A 251 32.26 6.08 -0.02
C SER A 251 32.96 4.79 -0.48
N LEU A 252 32.84 4.43 -1.77
CA LEU A 252 33.43 3.25 -2.38
C LEU A 252 34.80 3.50 -3.06
N LYS A 253 35.06 4.72 -3.56
CA LYS A 253 36.33 5.16 -4.19
C LYS A 253 37.38 5.58 -3.16
N GLU A 254 37.01 6.01 -1.96
CA GLU A 254 37.96 6.13 -0.85
C GLU A 254 38.58 4.76 -0.49
N LEU A 255 37.86 3.66 -0.75
CA LEU A 255 38.39 2.30 -0.62
C LEU A 255 39.07 1.79 -1.92
N ASN A 256 38.69 2.33 -3.08
CA ASN A 256 39.11 1.83 -4.40
C ASN A 256 39.88 2.85 -5.26
N LEU A 257 40.79 3.64 -4.68
CA LEU A 257 41.78 4.46 -5.42
C LEU A 257 42.80 3.60 -6.22
N GLY A 258 42.66 2.29 -6.21
CA GLY A 258 43.64 1.34 -6.74
C GLY A 258 43.50 0.98 -8.21
N LEU A 259 42.31 0.80 -8.77
CA LEU A 259 42.20 0.00 -10.00
C LEU A 259 41.24 0.64 -11.01
N LYS A 260 41.73 1.75 -11.58
CA LYS A 260 41.26 2.37 -12.82
C LYS A 260 41.23 1.36 -13.98
N GLU A 261 40.15 1.37 -14.74
CA GLU A 261 40.02 1.26 -16.21
C GLU A 261 38.65 0.64 -16.56
N LEU A 262 38.04 1.02 -17.71
CA LEU A 262 36.69 0.68 -18.23
C LEU A 262 35.54 1.53 -17.64
N GLU A 263 35.04 2.65 -18.19
CA GLU A 263 35.14 3.28 -19.51
C GLU A 263 34.79 2.41 -20.73
N ALA A 264 33.60 1.81 -20.70
CA ALA A 264 32.85 1.56 -21.92
C ALA A 264 31.37 1.34 -21.57
N TRP A 265 30.47 2.24 -22.00
CA TRP A 265 29.16 1.99 -22.64
C TRP A 265 28.23 3.20 -22.52
N THR A 266 28.22 4.06 -23.55
CA THR A 266 27.29 5.19 -23.69
C THR A 266 27.01 5.47 -25.16
N THR A 267 25.99 4.83 -25.74
CA THR A 267 25.54 5.13 -27.11
C THR A 267 24.06 4.76 -27.28
N ASP A 268 23.16 5.65 -26.83
CA ASP A 268 22.15 6.28 -27.70
C ASP A 268 20.98 6.88 -26.89
N PHE A 269 20.72 8.17 -27.12
CA PHE A 269 19.62 8.92 -26.51
C PHE A 269 18.35 8.81 -27.36
N ALA A 270 17.72 7.65 -27.30
CA ALA A 270 16.33 7.46 -27.70
C ALA A 270 15.53 6.97 -26.50
N LEU A 271 14.27 7.41 -26.39
CA LEU A 271 13.37 6.93 -25.33
C LEU A 271 13.16 5.42 -25.58
N PRO A 272 13.50 4.54 -24.61
CA PRO A 272 13.36 3.11 -24.83
C PRO A 272 11.89 2.75 -25.07
N THR A 273 11.64 1.70 -25.85
CA THR A 273 10.27 1.24 -26.19
C THR A 273 9.41 1.02 -24.95
N THR A 274 10.04 0.62 -23.85
CA THR A 274 9.44 0.48 -22.51
C THR A 274 10.37 1.06 -21.45
N VAL A 275 9.80 1.74 -20.47
CA VAL A 275 10.54 2.41 -19.39
C VAL A 275 10.40 1.63 -18.08
N TRP A 276 11.52 1.38 -17.39
CA TRP A 276 11.50 0.79 -16.05
C TRP A 276 11.21 1.87 -15.00
N LEU A 277 9.97 1.98 -14.54
CA LEU A 277 9.59 3.08 -13.63
C LEU A 277 10.31 3.00 -12.29
N ALA A 278 10.59 1.79 -11.80
CA ALA A 278 11.36 1.59 -10.56
C ALA A 278 12.84 1.99 -10.68
N GLY A 279 13.35 2.13 -11.91
CA GLY A 279 14.73 2.55 -12.14
C GLY A 279 14.99 4.05 -11.92
N PHE A 280 13.94 4.88 -11.80
CA PHE A 280 14.08 6.30 -11.48
C PHE A 280 14.19 6.55 -9.98
N PHE A 281 14.96 7.56 -9.57
CA PHE A 281 14.94 8.02 -8.18
C PHE A 281 13.66 8.75 -7.83
N ASN A 282 13.16 9.55 -8.77
CA ASN A 282 11.91 10.25 -8.69
C ASN A 282 10.97 9.85 -9.84
N PRO A 283 10.34 8.66 -9.74
CA PRO A 283 9.34 8.21 -10.71
C PRO A 283 8.18 9.20 -10.84
N GLN A 284 7.86 9.96 -9.79
CA GLN A 284 6.82 11.01 -9.84
C GLN A 284 7.17 12.11 -10.84
N SER A 285 8.44 12.51 -10.94
CA SER A 285 8.87 13.49 -11.94
C SER A 285 8.63 12.97 -13.35
N PHE A 286 8.95 11.70 -13.63
CA PHE A 286 8.73 11.09 -14.95
C PHE A 286 7.24 11.10 -15.31
N LEU A 287 6.38 10.69 -14.39
CA LEU A 287 4.92 10.72 -14.56
C LEU A 287 4.39 12.15 -14.76
N THR A 288 4.95 13.13 -14.05
CA THR A 288 4.59 14.55 -14.21
C THR A 288 4.99 15.06 -15.59
N ALA A 289 6.15 14.68 -16.08
CA ALA A 289 6.58 15.03 -17.42
C ALA A 289 5.65 14.44 -18.49
N ILE A 290 5.04 13.26 -18.24
CA ILE A 290 4.01 12.69 -19.12
C ILE A 290 2.84 13.66 -19.29
N MET A 291 2.38 14.23 -18.19
CA MET A 291 1.30 15.22 -18.21
C MET A 291 1.74 16.51 -18.91
N GLN A 292 2.92 17.04 -18.58
CA GLN A 292 3.38 18.32 -19.10
C GLN A 292 3.59 18.31 -20.61
N SER A 293 4.12 17.22 -21.17
CA SER A 293 4.30 17.14 -22.63
C SER A 293 2.98 16.93 -23.36
N MET A 294 2.09 16.09 -22.83
CA MET A 294 0.76 15.91 -23.43
C MET A 294 -0.04 17.20 -23.39
N ALA A 295 0.03 17.94 -22.28
CA ALA A 295 -0.60 19.24 -22.11
C ALA A 295 -0.06 20.26 -23.12
N ARG A 296 1.27 20.35 -23.29
CA ARG A 296 1.90 21.25 -24.28
C ARG A 296 1.52 20.87 -25.72
N LYS A 297 1.56 19.59 -26.05
CA LYS A 297 1.25 19.09 -27.40
C LYS A 297 -0.20 19.39 -27.82
N ASN A 298 -1.14 19.32 -26.88
CA ASN A 298 -2.57 19.52 -27.14
C ASN A 298 -3.09 20.90 -26.66
N GLU A 299 -2.20 21.78 -26.20
CA GLU A 299 -2.54 23.10 -25.63
C GLU A 299 -3.58 23.02 -24.48
N TRP A 300 -3.52 21.96 -23.67
CA TRP A 300 -4.40 21.78 -22.52
C TRP A 300 -3.85 22.40 -21.23
N PRO A 301 -4.73 22.89 -20.34
CA PRO A 301 -4.33 23.41 -19.03
C PRO A 301 -3.82 22.28 -18.13
N LEU A 302 -2.57 22.39 -17.67
CA LEU A 302 -1.90 21.34 -16.89
C LEU A 302 -2.59 21.02 -15.57
N ASP A 303 -3.24 22.00 -14.94
CA ASP A 303 -4.00 21.86 -13.69
C ASP A 303 -5.26 21.00 -13.83
N ARG A 304 -5.71 20.73 -15.06
CA ARG A 304 -6.86 19.85 -15.35
C ARG A 304 -6.47 18.54 -16.01
N MET A 305 -5.22 18.12 -15.85
CA MET A 305 -4.71 16.87 -16.40
C MET A 305 -4.59 15.79 -15.32
N CYS A 306 -4.85 14.54 -15.69
CA CYS A 306 -4.56 13.37 -14.88
C CYS A 306 -3.92 12.26 -15.74
N LEU A 307 -3.42 11.21 -15.07
CA LEU A 307 -2.91 10.03 -15.74
C LEU A 307 -4.02 9.02 -15.96
N SER A 308 -4.19 8.62 -17.22
CA SER A 308 -4.93 7.43 -17.62
C SER A 308 -3.95 6.28 -17.72
N VAL A 309 -4.33 5.17 -17.09
CA VAL A 309 -3.51 3.96 -17.00
C VAL A 309 -4.26 2.81 -17.67
N GLU A 310 -3.58 2.13 -18.59
CA GLU A 310 -4.11 0.95 -19.25
C GLU A 310 -3.10 -0.19 -19.14
N VAL A 311 -3.46 -1.25 -18.41
CA VAL A 311 -2.60 -2.43 -18.29
C VAL A 311 -2.74 -3.26 -19.56
N THR A 312 -1.62 -3.49 -20.24
CA THR A 312 -1.61 -4.23 -21.50
C THR A 312 -1.62 -5.74 -21.27
N LYS A 313 -1.76 -6.53 -22.35
CA LYS A 313 -1.58 -7.99 -22.32
C LYS A 313 -0.14 -8.44 -22.55
N LYS A 314 0.79 -7.50 -22.70
CA LYS A 314 2.15 -7.74 -23.19
C LYS A 314 3.14 -7.71 -22.04
N ASN A 315 4.15 -8.57 -22.12
CA ASN A 315 5.36 -8.43 -21.32
C ASN A 315 6.34 -7.50 -22.03
N ARG A 316 7.41 -7.12 -21.33
CA ARG A 316 8.44 -6.18 -21.84
C ARG A 316 8.95 -6.59 -23.22
N GLU A 317 9.20 -7.88 -23.41
CA GLU A 317 9.79 -8.45 -24.63
C GLU A 317 8.85 -8.36 -25.85
N ASP A 318 7.53 -8.29 -25.62
CA ASP A 318 6.50 -8.25 -26.67
C ASP A 318 6.23 -6.81 -27.18
N VAL A 319 6.88 -5.81 -26.59
CA VAL A 319 6.71 -4.39 -26.94
C VAL A 319 7.81 -3.95 -27.89
N THR A 320 7.49 -4.01 -29.18
CA THR A 320 8.43 -3.77 -30.29
C THR A 320 8.57 -2.30 -30.69
N ALA A 321 7.66 -1.43 -30.25
CA ALA A 321 7.66 -0.02 -30.64
C ALA A 321 7.16 0.88 -29.49
N PRO A 322 7.67 2.12 -29.36
CA PRO A 322 7.17 3.07 -28.39
C PRO A 322 5.74 3.52 -28.77
N PRO A 323 4.94 4.00 -27.79
CA PRO A 323 3.61 4.51 -28.09
C PRO A 323 3.70 5.88 -28.79
N ARG A 324 2.69 6.21 -29.60
CA ARG A 324 2.62 7.54 -30.25
C ARG A 324 2.51 8.69 -29.26
N GLU A 325 1.87 8.44 -28.11
CA GLU A 325 1.66 9.39 -27.02
C GLU A 325 1.73 8.65 -25.70
N GLY A 326 2.25 9.30 -24.64
CA GLY A 326 2.46 8.66 -23.35
C GLY A 326 3.71 7.78 -23.32
N SER A 327 3.73 6.80 -22.42
CA SER A 327 4.85 5.87 -22.25
C SER A 327 4.37 4.49 -21.83
N TYR A 328 5.04 3.45 -22.32
CA TYR A 328 4.95 2.12 -21.73
C TYR A 328 5.89 2.02 -20.53
N VAL A 329 5.40 1.46 -19.44
CA VAL A 329 6.09 1.31 -18.17
C VAL A 329 6.05 -0.15 -17.72
N TYR A 330 7.15 -0.64 -17.17
CA TYR A 330 7.22 -1.97 -16.56
C TYR A 330 7.92 -1.95 -15.19
N GLY A 331 7.93 -3.12 -14.53
CA GLY A 331 8.55 -3.30 -13.22
C GLY A 331 7.66 -2.85 -12.07
N LEU A 332 6.35 -3.03 -12.22
CA LEU A 332 5.37 -2.84 -11.15
C LEU A 332 4.99 -4.20 -10.60
N PHE A 333 4.80 -4.28 -9.29
CA PHE A 333 4.31 -5.47 -8.60
C PHE A 333 3.01 -5.12 -7.89
N MET A 334 2.04 -6.03 -7.87
CA MET A 334 0.79 -5.83 -7.16
C MET A 334 0.83 -6.57 -5.83
N GLU A 335 0.50 -5.89 -4.74
CA GLU A 335 0.42 -6.48 -3.40
C GLU A 335 -1.06 -6.59 -2.97
N GLY A 336 -1.43 -7.69 -2.31
CA GLY A 336 -2.80 -7.94 -1.83
C GLY A 336 -3.79 -8.42 -2.89
N ALA A 337 -3.44 -8.33 -4.17
CA ALA A 337 -4.22 -8.83 -5.31
C ALA A 337 -3.29 -9.23 -6.46
N ARG A 338 -3.88 -9.63 -7.59
CA ARG A 338 -3.15 -9.81 -8.86
C ARG A 338 -3.90 -9.16 -10.01
N TRP A 339 -3.19 -8.85 -11.08
CA TRP A 339 -3.83 -8.51 -12.35
C TRP A 339 -4.16 -9.79 -13.13
N ASP A 340 -5.40 -9.91 -13.60
CA ASP A 340 -5.77 -10.99 -14.52
C ASP A 340 -5.67 -10.51 -15.97
N THR A 341 -4.60 -10.90 -16.66
CA THR A 341 -4.32 -10.52 -18.05
C THR A 341 -5.39 -11.01 -19.05
N GLN A 342 -6.10 -12.09 -18.73
CA GLN A 342 -7.14 -12.62 -19.62
C GLN A 342 -8.37 -11.70 -19.62
N THR A 343 -8.85 -11.33 -18.43
CA THR A 343 -10.05 -10.51 -18.26
C THR A 343 -9.77 -9.01 -18.19
N GLY A 344 -8.51 -8.59 -17.99
CA GLY A 344 -8.09 -7.20 -17.95
C GLY A 344 -8.59 -6.44 -16.71
N VAL A 345 -8.71 -7.12 -15.57
CA VAL A 345 -9.17 -6.55 -14.30
C VAL A 345 -8.37 -7.08 -13.11
N ILE A 346 -8.47 -6.40 -11.97
CA ILE A 346 -7.97 -6.90 -10.68
C ILE A 346 -8.71 -8.19 -10.32
N ALA A 347 -7.96 -9.19 -9.86
CA ALA A 347 -8.44 -10.46 -9.34
C ALA A 347 -7.76 -10.78 -8.00
N GLU A 348 -8.33 -11.72 -7.25
CA GLU A 348 -7.73 -12.18 -6.01
C GLU A 348 -6.34 -12.80 -6.24
N ALA A 349 -5.43 -12.52 -5.30
CA ALA A 349 -4.08 -13.06 -5.32
C ALA A 349 -4.10 -14.59 -5.21
N ARG A 350 -3.09 -15.25 -5.76
CA ARG A 350 -2.89 -16.68 -5.55
C ARG A 350 -2.16 -16.90 -4.24
N LEU A 351 -2.48 -17.98 -3.53
CA LEU A 351 -1.76 -18.33 -2.30
C LEU A 351 -0.25 -18.45 -2.57
N LYS A 352 0.56 -17.90 -1.65
CA LYS A 352 2.03 -17.85 -1.71
C LYS A 352 2.62 -16.92 -2.76
N GLU A 353 1.79 -16.27 -3.58
CA GLU A 353 2.22 -15.23 -4.52
C GLU A 353 1.98 -13.84 -3.87
N LEU A 354 2.96 -13.36 -3.10
CA LEU A 354 2.81 -12.15 -2.29
C LEU A 354 2.72 -10.86 -3.13
N THR A 355 3.59 -10.76 -4.14
CA THR A 355 3.77 -9.56 -4.98
C THR A 355 3.89 -9.96 -6.45
N PRO A 356 2.82 -10.48 -7.09
CA PRO A 356 2.81 -10.79 -8.52
C PRO A 356 3.25 -9.59 -9.37
N ALA A 357 4.06 -9.86 -10.39
CA ALA A 357 4.48 -8.84 -11.36
C ALA A 357 3.31 -8.42 -12.26
N MET A 358 3.22 -7.12 -12.53
CA MET A 358 2.27 -6.55 -13.47
C MET A 358 2.80 -6.67 -14.91
N PRO A 359 1.91 -6.87 -15.90
CA PRO A 359 2.25 -6.67 -17.31
C PRO A 359 2.71 -5.24 -17.58
N VAL A 360 3.17 -4.98 -18.81
CA VAL A 360 3.50 -3.62 -19.23
C VAL A 360 2.26 -2.75 -19.12
N VAL A 361 2.42 -1.60 -18.48
CA VAL A 361 1.38 -0.61 -18.24
C VAL A 361 1.59 0.56 -19.19
N PHE A 362 0.57 0.89 -19.95
CA PHE A 362 0.53 2.09 -20.77
C PHE A 362 0.03 3.27 -19.94
N VAL A 363 0.86 4.32 -19.84
CA VAL A 363 0.55 5.53 -19.11
C VAL A 363 0.45 6.69 -20.09
N LYS A 364 -0.70 7.35 -20.12
CA LYS A 364 -0.92 8.56 -20.91
C LYS A 364 -1.59 9.61 -20.05
N ALA A 365 -1.42 10.89 -20.40
CA ALA A 365 -2.14 11.95 -19.72
C ALA A 365 -3.42 12.30 -20.49
N ILE A 366 -4.50 12.57 -19.77
CA ILE A 366 -5.78 13.01 -20.32
C ILE A 366 -6.36 14.14 -19.45
N PRO A 367 -7.28 14.96 -20.00
CA PRO A 367 -8.09 15.86 -19.19
C PRO A 367 -8.92 15.09 -18.15
N VAL A 368 -9.05 15.65 -16.93
CA VAL A 368 -9.73 15.01 -15.79
C VAL A 368 -11.20 14.66 -16.08
N ASP A 369 -11.89 15.50 -16.85
CA ASP A 369 -13.28 15.31 -17.29
C ASP A 369 -13.46 14.09 -18.21
N ARG A 370 -12.38 13.60 -18.83
CA ARG A 370 -12.37 12.38 -19.66
C ARG A 370 -12.03 11.12 -18.88
N MET A 371 -11.75 11.22 -17.58
CA MET A 371 -11.37 10.07 -16.77
C MET A 371 -12.60 9.22 -16.42
N GLU A 372 -12.56 7.94 -16.82
CA GLU A 372 -13.56 6.98 -16.39
C GLU A 372 -13.38 6.64 -14.91
N THR A 373 -14.44 6.79 -14.12
CA THR A 373 -14.46 6.47 -12.68
C THR A 373 -15.27 5.23 -12.35
N LYS A 374 -16.13 4.78 -13.28
CA LYS A 374 -16.98 3.60 -13.07
C LYS A 374 -16.16 2.32 -13.16
N ASN A 375 -16.39 1.40 -12.22
CA ASN A 375 -15.70 0.10 -12.16
C ASN A 375 -14.16 0.23 -12.11
N MET A 376 -13.69 1.31 -11.49
CA MET A 376 -12.26 1.57 -11.27
C MET A 376 -11.94 1.50 -9.78
N TYR A 377 -10.73 1.03 -9.49
CA TYR A 377 -10.11 1.09 -8.20
C TYR A 377 -8.92 2.06 -8.27
N GLU A 378 -8.98 3.14 -7.49
CA GLU A 378 -7.86 4.04 -7.25
C GLU A 378 -6.78 3.29 -6.46
N CYS A 379 -5.80 2.73 -7.16
CA CYS A 379 -4.73 1.92 -6.59
C CYS A 379 -3.52 2.81 -6.26
N PRO A 380 -3.10 2.91 -5.00
CA PRO A 380 -1.90 3.67 -4.65
C PRO A 380 -0.64 2.95 -5.14
N VAL A 381 0.30 3.72 -5.69
CA VAL A 381 1.61 3.25 -6.14
C VAL A 381 2.67 3.73 -5.15
N TYR A 382 3.46 2.82 -4.60
CA TYR A 382 4.54 3.09 -3.66
C TYR A 382 5.88 2.63 -4.22
N LYS A 383 6.98 3.26 -3.80
CA LYS A 383 8.32 2.79 -4.16
C LYS A 383 8.62 1.44 -3.51
N THR A 384 8.25 1.26 -2.24
CA THR A 384 8.57 0.07 -1.46
C THR A 384 7.38 -0.40 -0.61
N ARG A 385 7.49 -1.59 -0.02
CA ARG A 385 6.50 -2.15 0.92
C ARG A 385 6.32 -1.35 2.21
N VAL A 386 7.18 -0.38 2.50
CA VAL A 386 7.00 0.53 3.65
C VAL A 386 5.80 1.45 3.43
N ARG A 387 5.36 1.63 2.17
CA ARG A 387 4.25 2.49 1.77
C ARG A 387 4.41 3.90 2.33
N GLY A 388 3.37 4.52 2.89
CA GLY A 388 3.40 5.81 3.60
C GLY A 388 4.35 6.85 2.98
N PRO A 389 5.58 7.02 3.51
CA PRO A 389 6.57 7.97 2.99
C PRO A 389 7.04 7.73 1.54
N THR A 390 6.74 6.57 0.96
CA THR A 390 7.19 6.15 -0.38
C THR A 390 6.10 6.25 -1.44
N TYR A 391 4.99 6.94 -1.16
CA TYR A 391 3.93 7.16 -2.14
C TYR A 391 4.46 7.88 -3.40
N VAL A 392 4.01 7.42 -4.57
CA VAL A 392 4.46 7.92 -5.89
C VAL A 392 3.28 8.52 -6.66
N TRP A 393 2.21 7.76 -6.86
CA TRP A 393 1.05 8.16 -7.65
C TRP A 393 -0.18 7.28 -7.36
N THR A 394 -1.33 7.62 -7.94
CA THR A 394 -2.54 6.78 -7.93
C THR A 394 -2.87 6.31 -9.33
N PHE A 395 -2.94 4.99 -9.55
CA PHE A 395 -3.34 4.40 -10.82
C PHE A 395 -4.76 3.87 -10.74
N ASN A 396 -5.64 4.34 -11.63
CA ASN A 396 -7.01 3.84 -11.74
C ASN A 396 -7.02 2.52 -12.50
N LEU A 397 -7.29 1.43 -11.78
CA LEU A 397 -7.25 0.06 -12.29
C LEU A 397 -8.67 -0.49 -12.44
N LYS A 398 -8.94 -1.17 -13.56
CA LYS A 398 -10.26 -1.76 -13.82
C LYS A 398 -10.55 -2.90 -12.85
N THR A 399 -11.79 -2.95 -12.36
CA THR A 399 -12.26 -4.03 -11.48
C THR A 399 -13.71 -4.39 -11.75
N LYS A 400 -14.07 -5.66 -11.51
CA LYS A 400 -15.47 -6.13 -11.52
C LYS A 400 -16.12 -6.04 -10.14
N GLU A 401 -15.30 -6.01 -9.10
CA GLU A 401 -15.74 -6.01 -7.71
C GLU A 401 -15.88 -4.57 -7.20
N ARG A 402 -16.60 -4.38 -6.09
CA ARG A 402 -16.68 -3.07 -5.44
C ARG A 402 -15.28 -2.64 -4.99
N ALA A 403 -14.96 -1.36 -5.17
CA ALA A 403 -13.67 -0.80 -4.78
C ALA A 403 -13.34 -1.03 -3.30
N SER A 404 -14.37 -1.09 -2.43
CA SER A 404 -14.23 -1.37 -1.00
C SER A 404 -13.51 -2.69 -0.72
N LYS A 405 -13.75 -3.75 -1.50
CA LYS A 405 -13.04 -5.03 -1.38
C LYS A 405 -11.52 -4.84 -1.46
N TRP A 406 -11.05 -4.05 -2.42
CA TRP A 406 -9.62 -3.81 -2.64
C TRP A 406 -9.02 -2.83 -1.65
N VAL A 407 -9.80 -1.86 -1.18
CA VAL A 407 -9.37 -0.98 -0.08
C VAL A 407 -9.17 -1.81 1.20
N LEU A 408 -10.13 -2.65 1.57
CA LEU A 408 -10.02 -3.52 2.74
C LEU A 408 -8.89 -4.55 2.62
N ALA A 409 -8.67 -5.08 1.41
CA ALA A 409 -7.52 -5.97 1.13
C ALA A 409 -6.17 -5.22 1.06
N ALA A 410 -6.17 -3.89 1.24
CA ALA A 410 -5.01 -3.03 1.19
C ALA A 410 -4.20 -3.19 -0.11
N VAL A 411 -4.89 -3.31 -1.24
CA VAL A 411 -4.24 -3.51 -2.55
C VAL A 411 -3.41 -2.29 -2.92
N ALA A 412 -2.18 -2.53 -3.37
CA ALA A 412 -1.29 -1.47 -3.80
C ALA A 412 -0.39 -1.94 -4.95
N LEU A 413 0.15 -1.00 -5.71
CA LEU A 413 1.25 -1.24 -6.62
C LEU A 413 2.57 -0.83 -5.96
N LEU A 414 3.61 -1.64 -6.19
CA LEU A 414 4.95 -1.45 -5.67
C LEU A 414 5.92 -1.34 -6.83
N LEU A 415 6.84 -0.39 -6.78
CA LEU A 415 7.96 -0.31 -7.74
C LEU A 415 9.04 -1.35 -7.40
N GLN A 416 9.20 -1.65 -6.11
CA GLN A 416 10.12 -2.64 -5.60
C GLN A 416 9.37 -3.64 -4.74
N ALA A 417 9.41 -4.90 -5.16
CA ALA A 417 8.93 -6.04 -4.40
C ALA A 417 9.89 -6.37 -3.26
#